data_AF-A0A850LW39-F1
#
_entry.id   AF-A0A850LW39-F1
#
_cell.length_a   1.000
_cell.length_b   1.000
_cell.length_c   1.000
_cell.angle_alpha   90.00
_cell.angle_beta   90.00
_cell.angle_gamma   90.00
#
_symmetry.space_group_name_H-M   'P 1'
#
loop_
_entity.id
_entity.type
_entity.pdbx_description
1 polymer ?
#
loop_
_entity_poly.entity_id
_entity_poly.type
_entity_poly.pdbx_seq_one_letter_code
_entity_poly.pdbx_strand_id
1 'polypeptide(L)'
;MESNEKSVVKDKQIENEMLITDPSTVPVLFHEKKQMILKLLIDKEMTIIDLKNETKMNPGTIKRHLENLIEKNLVIQSRTAKSEHGITMKYYRATANQFNVKLLWPIKEKS
;
A
#
# COMPACT_ATOMS: atom_id res chain seq x y z
N MET A 1 7.21 -27.70 27.66
CA MET A 1 6.67 -28.40 26.49
C MET A 1 5.61 -27.47 25.91
N GLU A 2 6.05 -26.54 25.04
CA GLU A 2 6.00 -26.69 23.57
C GLU A 2 4.53 -26.64 23.09
N SER A 3 4.06 -25.77 22.20
CA SER A 3 4.64 -24.89 21.17
C SER A 3 3.50 -23.94 20.73
N ASN A 4 3.70 -22.62 20.63
CA ASN A 4 4.10 -21.91 19.42
C ASN A 4 3.15 -22.08 18.21
N GLU A 5 2.14 -21.19 18.08
CA GLU A 5 1.50 -20.89 16.79
C GLU A 5 1.82 -19.44 16.40
N LYS A 6 3.00 -19.29 15.78
CA LYS A 6 3.32 -18.13 14.95
C LYS A 6 2.43 -18.19 13.71
N SER A 7 1.41 -17.34 13.62
CA SER A 7 0.80 -17.02 12.34
C SER A 7 1.74 -16.11 11.56
N VAL A 8 2.61 -16.78 10.81
CA VAL A 8 3.54 -16.23 9.81
C VAL A 8 2.73 -15.43 8.78
N VAL A 9 2.85 -14.11 8.83
CA VAL A 9 2.49 -13.27 7.69
C VAL A 9 3.54 -13.58 6.62
N LYS A 10 3.15 -14.43 5.66
CA LYS A 10 3.99 -14.84 4.53
C LYS A 10 4.69 -13.63 3.93
N ASP A 11 5.99 -13.77 3.68
CA ASP A 11 6.80 -12.83 2.89
C ASP A 11 6.15 -12.63 1.52
N LYS A 12 5.22 -11.66 1.44
CA LYS A 12 4.62 -11.26 0.19
C LYS A 12 5.72 -10.51 -0.55
N GLN A 13 6.44 -11.22 -1.41
CA GLN A 13 7.48 -10.64 -2.26
C GLN A 13 6.89 -9.47 -3.03
N ILE A 14 7.58 -8.33 -3.00
CA ILE A 14 7.18 -7.15 -3.76
C ILE A 14 7.31 -7.51 -5.24
N GLU A 15 6.20 -7.44 -5.98
CA GLU A 15 6.20 -7.72 -7.41
C GLU A 15 6.87 -6.57 -8.16
N ASN A 16 7.60 -6.85 -9.24
CA ASN A 16 8.17 -5.76 -10.05
C ASN A 16 7.06 -4.95 -10.72
N GLU A 17 6.04 -5.64 -11.23
CA GLU A 17 4.90 -5.03 -11.91
C GLU A 17 3.59 -5.69 -11.47
N MET A 18 2.54 -4.88 -11.30
CA MET A 18 1.17 -5.34 -11.04
C MET A 18 0.22 -4.78 -12.09
N LEU A 19 -0.49 -5.66 -12.79
CA LEU A 19 -1.57 -5.26 -13.70
C LEU A 19 -2.86 -5.05 -12.91
N ILE A 20 -3.43 -3.86 -12.99
CA ILE A 20 -4.71 -3.53 -12.36
C ILE A 20 -5.84 -4.00 -13.26
N THR A 21 -6.51 -5.07 -12.83
CA THR A 21 -7.65 -5.68 -13.53
C THR A 21 -9.01 -5.23 -13.02
N ASP A 22 -9.09 -4.81 -11.75
CA ASP A 22 -10.31 -4.28 -11.13
C ASP A 22 -10.45 -2.77 -11.42
N PRO A 23 -11.45 -2.34 -12.21
CA PRO A 23 -11.67 -0.94 -12.52
C PRO A 23 -11.93 -0.07 -11.28
N SER A 24 -12.45 -0.65 -10.19
CA SER A 24 -12.72 0.09 -8.96
C SER A 24 -11.45 0.57 -8.24
N THR A 25 -10.29 0.04 -8.64
CA THR A 25 -8.97 0.47 -8.17
C THR A 25 -8.49 1.76 -8.87
N VAL A 26 -9.00 2.03 -10.07
CA VAL A 26 -8.58 3.19 -10.87
C VAL A 26 -8.82 4.51 -10.14
N PRO A 27 -10.02 4.82 -9.61
CA PRO A 27 -10.22 6.07 -8.86
C PRO A 27 -9.30 6.22 -7.65
N VAL A 28 -8.92 5.11 -7.01
CA VAL A 28 -7.99 5.10 -5.86
C VAL A 28 -6.59 5.49 -6.31
N LEU A 29 -6.13 4.94 -7.44
CA LEU A 29 -4.82 5.25 -8.03
C LEU A 29 -4.71 6.67 -8.57
N PHE A 30 -5.82 7.33 -8.93
CA PHE A 30 -5.80 8.71 -9.44
C PHE A 30 -6.12 9.76 -8.35
N HIS A 31 -6.33 9.33 -7.11
CA HIS A 31 -6.51 10.26 -6.00
C HIS A 31 -5.14 10.81 -5.53
N GLU A 32 -4.89 12.09 -5.74
CA GLU A 32 -3.61 12.79 -5.49
C GLU A 32 -2.92 12.40 -4.15
N LYS A 33 -3.63 12.53 -3.02
CA LYS A 33 -3.07 12.19 -1.70
C LYS A 33 -2.70 10.72 -1.54
N LYS A 34 -3.46 9.82 -2.17
CA LYS A 34 -3.20 8.37 -2.14
C LYS A 34 -2.01 8.03 -3.05
N GLN A 35 -1.88 8.70 -4.20
CA GLN A 35 -0.70 8.58 -5.06
C GLN A 35 0.57 9.00 -4.33
N MET A 36 0.53 10.12 -3.61
CA MET A 36 1.69 10.58 -2.86
C MET A 36 2.12 9.56 -1.79
N ILE A 37 1.17 8.99 -1.03
CA ILE A 37 1.47 7.90 -0.09
C ILE A 37 2.03 6.68 -0.84
N LEU A 38 1.35 6.22 -1.89
CA LEU A 38 1.75 5.02 -2.62
C LEU A 38 3.15 5.16 -3.21
N LYS A 39 3.50 6.32 -3.76
CA LYS A 39 4.84 6.63 -4.28
C LYS A 39 5.92 6.46 -3.21
N LEU A 40 5.71 7.04 -2.02
CA LEU A 40 6.66 6.89 -0.91
C LEU A 40 6.81 5.42 -0.48
N LEU A 41 5.71 4.66 -0.52
CA LEU A 41 5.68 3.24 -0.17
C LEU A 41 6.27 2.32 -1.24
N ILE A 42 6.34 2.75 -2.50
CA ILE A 42 7.11 2.09 -3.57
C ILE A 42 8.61 2.27 -3.32
N ASP A 43 9.04 3.43 -2.85
CA ASP A 43 10.46 3.72 -2.60
C ASP A 43 10.99 2.95 -1.39
N LYS A 44 10.33 3.08 -0.22
CA LYS A 44 10.69 2.31 1.00
C LYS A 44 9.48 2.00 1.87
N GLU A 45 9.62 1.07 2.82
CA GLU A 45 8.61 0.88 3.85
C GLU A 45 8.58 2.07 4.82
N MET A 46 7.39 2.43 5.29
CA MET A 46 7.18 3.60 6.16
C MET A 46 6.09 3.35 7.20
N THR A 47 6.20 4.01 8.35
CA THR A 47 5.13 4.08 9.35
C THR A 47 4.15 5.23 9.04
N ILE A 48 3.03 5.28 9.77
CA ILE A 48 2.10 6.43 9.71
C ILE A 48 2.80 7.74 10.10
N ILE A 49 3.77 7.69 11.02
CA ILE A 49 4.50 8.88 11.47
C ILE A 49 5.49 9.35 10.40
N ASP A 50 6.20 8.43 9.75
CA ASP A 50 7.08 8.76 8.62
C ASP A 50 6.28 9.40 7.50
N LEU A 51 5.15 8.79 7.12
CA LEU A 51 4.25 9.34 6.10
C LEU A 51 3.73 10.72 6.50
N LYS A 52 3.37 10.95 7.77
CA LYS A 52 3.00 12.29 8.26
C LYS A 52 4.12 13.29 8.03
N ASN A 53 5.35 12.91 8.33
CA ASN A 53 6.49 13.81 8.24
C ASN A 53 6.81 14.17 6.79
N GLU A 54 6.69 13.21 5.87
CA GLU A 54 6.92 13.42 4.43
C GLU A 54 5.76 14.16 3.77
N THR A 55 4.51 13.75 4.02
CA THR A 55 3.35 14.28 3.31
C THR A 55 2.67 15.46 3.99
N LYS A 56 3.07 15.79 5.23
CA LYS A 56 2.43 16.80 6.11
C LYS A 56 0.93 16.56 6.38
N MET A 57 0.43 15.35 6.12
CA MET A 57 -0.96 14.99 6.38
C MET A 57 -1.18 14.57 7.83
N ASN A 58 -2.41 14.74 8.33
CA ASN A 58 -2.74 14.24 9.67
C ASN A 58 -2.75 12.69 9.70
N PRO A 59 -2.36 12.05 10.84
CA PRO A 59 -2.31 10.60 10.96
C PRO A 59 -3.62 9.87 10.66
N GLY A 60 -4.76 10.46 11.03
CA GLY A 60 -6.08 9.85 10.78
C GLY A 60 -6.41 9.75 9.29
N THR A 61 -6.06 10.77 8.51
CA THR A 61 -6.23 10.81 7.05
C THR A 61 -5.31 9.79 6.40
N ILE A 62 -4.05 9.72 6.83
CA ILE A 62 -3.08 8.72 6.34
C ILE A 62 -3.59 7.31 6.61
N LYS A 63 -4.05 7.03 7.84
CA LYS A 63 -4.64 5.74 8.21
C LYS A 63 -5.79 5.36 7.27
N ARG A 64 -6.74 6.26 7.05
CA ARG A 64 -7.88 6.02 6.14
C ARG A 64 -7.44 5.78 4.70
N HIS A 65 -6.43 6.51 4.23
CA HIS A 65 -5.86 6.30 2.90
C HIS A 65 -5.16 4.95 2.78
N LEU A 66 -4.39 4.53 3.79
CA LEU A 66 -3.75 3.21 3.84
C LEU A 66 -4.80 2.10 3.86
N GLU A 67 -5.86 2.20 4.65
CA GLU A 67 -6.95 1.21 4.68
C GLU A 67 -7.55 1.02 3.28
N ASN A 68 -7.87 2.11 2.59
CA ASN A 68 -8.35 2.06 1.20
C ASN A 68 -7.33 1.43 0.23
N LEU A 69 -6.04 1.71 0.39
CA LEU A 69 -4.99 1.13 -0.46
C LEU A 69 -4.81 -0.37 -0.20
N ILE A 70 -4.94 -0.80 1.07
CA ILE A 70 -4.87 -2.20 1.49
C ILE A 70 -6.08 -2.98 0.97
N GLU A 71 -7.28 -2.41 1.06
CA GLU A 71 -8.51 -3.00 0.50
C GLU A 71 -8.40 -3.30 -1.00
N LYS A 72 -7.61 -2.50 -1.72
CA LYS A 72 -7.32 -2.68 -3.16
C LYS A 72 -6.04 -3.49 -3.43
N ASN A 73 -5.43 -4.09 -2.42
CA ASN A 73 -4.17 -4.83 -2.53
C ASN A 73 -2.99 -4.03 -3.13
N LEU A 74 -3.00 -2.70 -3.03
CA LEU A 74 -1.92 -1.83 -3.49
C LEU A 74 -0.81 -1.67 -2.43
N VAL A 75 -1.17 -1.85 -1.17
CA VAL A 75 -0.27 -1.70 0.00
C VAL A 75 -0.52 -2.86 0.96
N ILE A 76 0.52 -3.25 1.69
CA ILE A 76 0.45 -4.21 2.79
C ILE A 76 1.11 -3.64 4.06
N GLN A 77 0.71 -4.15 5.22
CA GLN A 77 1.50 -4.00 6.44
C GLN A 77 2.66 -5.01 6.39
N SER A 78 3.87 -4.54 6.03
CA SER A 78 5.03 -5.39 5.81
C SER A 78 5.54 -6.03 7.11
N ARG A 79 5.60 -5.23 8.18
CA ARG A 79 6.08 -5.69 9.48
C ARG A 79 5.56 -4.83 10.62
N THR A 80 5.84 -5.31 11.83
CA THR A 80 5.64 -4.56 13.07
C THR A 80 6.95 -4.55 13.84
N ALA A 81 7.35 -3.41 14.39
CA ALA A 81 8.53 -3.29 15.25
C ALA A 81 8.24 -2.40 16.45
N LYS A 82 8.99 -2.59 17.54
CA LYS A 82 8.91 -1.69 18.70
C LYS A 82 9.89 -0.53 18.51
N SER A 83 9.48 0.67 18.89
CA SER A 83 10.38 1.80 19.01
C SER A 83 11.31 1.63 20.23
N GLU A 84 12.30 2.51 20.35
CA GLU A 84 13.19 2.59 21.52
C GLU A 84 12.43 2.79 22.84
N HIS A 85 11.24 3.40 22.79
CA HIS A 85 10.34 3.60 23.93
C HIS A 85 9.30 2.46 24.09
N GLY A 86 9.45 1.36 23.36
CA GLY A 86 8.57 0.19 23.46
C GLY A 86 7.22 0.32 22.73
N ILE A 87 7.01 1.40 21.96
CA ILE A 87 5.75 1.62 21.22
C ILE A 87 5.74 0.75 19.96
N THR A 88 4.67 -0.01 19.77
CA THR A 88 4.47 -0.86 18.58
C THR A 88 4.18 0.00 17.34
N MET A 89 5.09 -0.04 16.36
CA MET A 89 5.00 0.65 15.08
C MET A 89 4.70 -0.34 13.95
N LYS A 90 3.73 0.02 13.12
CA LYS A 90 3.37 -0.74 11.91
C LYS A 90 4.02 -0.09 10.69
N TYR A 91 4.73 -0.89 9.92
CA TYR A 91 5.34 -0.48 8.66
C TYR A 91 4.47 -0.95 7.49
N TYR A 92 4.37 -0.09 6.50
CA TYR A 92 3.60 -0.32 5.29
C TYR A 92 4.53 -0.30 4.08
N ARG A 93 4.18 -1.06 3.04
CA ARG A 93 4.95 -1.20 1.80
C ARG A 93 4.01 -1.39 0.62
N ALA A 94 4.35 -0.85 -0.54
CA ALA A 94 3.62 -1.13 -1.77
C ALA A 94 3.76 -2.63 -2.15
N THR A 95 2.72 -3.22 -2.73
CA THR A 95 2.75 -4.61 -3.18
C THR A 95 3.55 -4.83 -4.45
N ALA A 96 3.73 -3.77 -5.24
CA ALA A 96 4.54 -3.78 -6.44
C ALA A 96 5.33 -2.47 -6.61
N ASN A 97 6.40 -2.52 -7.40
CA ASN A 97 7.19 -1.34 -7.76
C ASN A 97 6.53 -0.51 -8.87
N GLN A 98 5.72 -1.14 -9.72
CA GLN A 98 4.99 -0.49 -10.81
C GLN A 98 3.56 -1.01 -10.89
N PHE A 99 2.59 -0.11 -11.05
CA PHE A 99 1.18 -0.44 -11.24
C PHE A 99 0.74 -0.05 -12.65
N ASN A 100 0.38 -1.03 -13.46
CA ASN A 100 -0.05 -0.85 -14.85
C ASN A 100 -1.58 -0.80 -14.91
N VAL A 101 -2.14 0.30 -15.41
CA VAL A 101 -3.59 0.45 -15.62
C VAL A 101 -3.86 0.47 -17.13
N LYS A 102 -4.69 -0.45 -17.60
CA LYS A 102 -5.11 -0.50 -19.01
C LYS A 102 -6.57 -0.03 -19.12
N LEU A 103 -6.75 1.17 -19.66
CA LEU A 103 -8.07 1.72 -19.97
C LEU A 103 -8.31 1.65 -21.47
N LEU A 104 -9.42 1.04 -21.89
CA LEU A 104 -9.85 0.96 -23.28
C LEU A 104 -11.16 1.73 -23.44
N TRP A 105 -11.11 2.91 -24.07
CA TRP A 105 -12.30 3.71 -24.33
C TRP A 105 -12.11 4.72 -25.49
N PRO A 106 -13.04 4.81 -26.46
CA PRO A 106 -14.09 3.84 -26.76
C PRO A 106 -13.48 2.59 -27.41
N ILE A 107 -14.06 1.42 -27.12
CA ILE A 107 -13.73 0.21 -27.89
C ILE A 107 -14.48 0.34 -29.20
N LYS A 108 -13.78 0.74 -30.27
CA LYS A 108 -14.33 0.68 -31.61
C LYS A 108 -14.41 -0.81 -31.96
N GLU A 109 -15.61 -1.37 -31.99
CA GLU A 109 -15.81 -2.68 -32.60
C GLU A 109 -15.28 -2.61 -34.03
N LYS A 110 -14.45 -3.58 -34.42
CA LYS A 110 -13.97 -3.66 -35.80
C LYS A 110 -15.20 -3.88 -36.69
N SER A 111 -15.54 -2.89 -37.52
CA SER A 111 -16.44 -3.07 -38.67
C SER A 111 -15.87 -4.07 -39.66
#